data_AF-A0A1E7HRV9-F1
#
_entry.id   AF-A0A1E7HRV9-F1
#
_cell.length_a   1.000
_cell.length_b   1.000
_cell.length_c   1.000
_cell.angle_alpha   90.00
_cell.angle_beta   90.00
_cell.angle_gamma   90.00
#
_symmetry.space_group_name_H-M   'P 1'
#
loop_
_entity.id
_entity.type
_entity.pdbx_description
1 polymer ?
#
loop_
_entity_poly.entity_id
_entity_poly.type
_entity_poly.pdbx_seq_one_letter_code
_entity_poly.pdbx_strand_id
1 'polypeptide(L)'
;MLVTDVSPADFDFQSGDHDENGIFIACGNNIKKGIELAPAKIQDMAPTILYAMGLPVPDDMDGQVMLDIFEPDFVEKSLVKRVNSEQWTATQSYELSENESDKIREKLKGLGYM
;
A
#
# COMPACT_ATOMS: atom_id res chain seq x y z
N MET A 1 17.33 -10.19 -16.73
CA MET A 1 16.09 -9.42 -16.86
C MET A 1 15.52 -9.76 -18.23
N LEU A 2 14.52 -10.64 -18.28
CA LEU A 2 13.83 -11.00 -19.52
C LEU A 2 12.66 -10.02 -19.64
N VAL A 3 12.81 -8.99 -20.46
CA VAL A 3 11.68 -8.19 -20.94
C VAL A 3 11.34 -8.77 -22.31
N THR A 4 10.17 -9.37 -22.44
CA THR A 4 9.64 -9.77 -23.74
C THR A 4 9.30 -8.50 -24.54
N ASP A 5 9.62 -8.49 -25.82
CA ASP A 5 9.15 -7.43 -26.72
C ASP A 5 7.61 -7.39 -26.70
N VAL A 6 7.05 -6.26 -26.30
CA VAL A 6 5.60 -6.00 -26.32
C VAL A 6 5.32 -5.04 -27.46
N SER A 7 4.30 -5.33 -28.28
CA SER A 7 3.98 -4.52 -29.45
C SER A 7 3.40 -3.17 -29.00
N PRO A 8 3.74 -2.04 -29.64
CA PRO A 8 3.09 -0.76 -29.36
C PRO A 8 1.56 -0.79 -29.50
N ALA A 9 1.03 -1.71 -30.32
CA ALA A 9 -0.41 -1.92 -30.48
C ALA A 9 -1.09 -2.54 -29.25
N ASP A 10 -0.32 -3.16 -28.35
CA ASP A 10 -0.84 -3.69 -27.07
C ASP A 10 -1.13 -2.56 -26.07
N PHE A 11 -0.76 -1.31 -26.39
CA PHE A 11 -1.05 -0.11 -25.60
C PHE A 11 -2.20 0.74 -26.16
N ASP A 12 -2.91 0.26 -27.20
CA ASP A 12 -4.10 0.93 -27.78
C ASP A 12 -5.39 0.64 -26.98
N PHE A 13 -5.27 0.04 -25.79
CA PHE A 13 -6.38 -0.22 -24.89
C PHE A 13 -6.65 1.00 -24.00
N GLN A 14 -7.95 1.23 -23.77
CA GLN A 14 -8.47 2.20 -22.82
C GLN A 14 -7.80 1.97 -21.45
N SER A 15 -6.93 2.89 -21.03
CA SER A 15 -6.25 2.80 -19.74
C SER A 15 -7.17 3.32 -18.63
N GLY A 16 -7.21 2.61 -17.50
CA GLY A 16 -8.04 2.98 -16.36
C GLY A 16 -9.33 2.18 -16.18
N ASP A 17 -9.45 1.00 -16.78
CA ASP A 17 -10.43 0.02 -16.31
C ASP A 17 -9.93 -0.62 -15.01
N HIS A 18 -10.83 -0.73 -14.03
CA HIS A 18 -10.53 -1.35 -12.74
C HIS A 18 -10.35 -2.87 -12.93
N ASP A 19 -9.11 -3.35 -12.90
CA ASP A 19 -8.81 -4.78 -12.81
C ASP A 19 -8.83 -5.23 -11.34
N GLU A 20 -9.43 -6.38 -11.08
CA GLU A 20 -9.42 -6.99 -9.74
C GLU A 20 -8.02 -7.45 -9.34
N ASN A 21 -7.15 -7.76 -10.32
CA ASN A 21 -5.82 -8.29 -10.08
C ASN A 21 -4.75 -7.24 -10.39
N GLY A 22 -3.80 -7.07 -9.47
CA GLY A 22 -2.63 -6.22 -9.63
C GLY A 22 -1.35 -7.03 -9.86
N ILE A 23 -0.26 -6.31 -10.13
CA ILE A 23 1.09 -6.88 -10.18
C ILE A 23 1.84 -6.47 -8.91
N PHE A 24 2.42 -7.46 -8.21
CA PHE A 24 3.29 -7.23 -7.07
C PHE A 24 4.70 -7.75 -7.35
N ILE A 25 5.70 -6.90 -7.15
CA ILE A 25 7.12 -7.24 -7.28
C ILE A 25 7.86 -6.64 -6.09
N ALA A 26 8.62 -7.48 -5.37
CA ALA A 26 9.50 -7.06 -4.29
C ALA A 26 10.96 -7.39 -4.64
N CYS A 27 11.87 -6.45 -4.41
CA CYS A 27 13.30 -6.63 -4.66
C CYS A 27 14.12 -5.77 -3.70
N GLY A 28 15.14 -6.37 -3.07
CA GLY A 28 16.03 -5.67 -2.14
C GLY A 28 16.90 -6.65 -1.33
N ASN A 29 17.79 -6.12 -0.49
CA ASN A 29 18.75 -6.92 0.26
C ASN A 29 18.12 -7.93 1.23
N ASN A 30 16.93 -7.62 1.77
CA ASN A 30 16.24 -8.44 2.76
C ASN A 30 15.06 -9.22 2.17
N ILE A 31 14.91 -9.23 0.84
CA ILE A 31 13.83 -9.92 0.12
C ILE A 31 14.38 -11.21 -0.45
N LYS A 32 13.64 -12.31 -0.24
CA LYS A 32 14.00 -13.62 -0.82
C LYS A 32 14.05 -13.55 -2.33
N LYS A 33 15.07 -14.20 -2.91
CA LYS A 33 15.27 -14.24 -4.36
C LYS A 33 14.62 -15.47 -4.99
N GLY A 34 14.07 -15.28 -6.20
CA GLY A 34 13.60 -16.38 -7.04
C GLY A 34 12.40 -17.14 -6.46
N ILE A 35 11.62 -16.49 -5.60
CA ILE A 35 10.39 -17.06 -5.06
C ILE A 35 9.18 -16.56 -5.85
N GLU A 36 8.20 -17.44 -6.01
CA GLU A 36 6.86 -17.08 -6.45
C GLU A 36 5.97 -17.03 -5.20
N LEU A 37 5.23 -15.93 -5.04
CA LEU A 37 4.33 -15.76 -3.90
C LEU A 37 2.97 -16.41 -4.19
N ALA A 38 2.34 -16.93 -3.13
CA ALA A 38 0.92 -17.17 -3.16
C ALA A 38 0.16 -15.84 -3.38
N PRO A 39 -1.08 -15.88 -3.90
CA PRO A 39 -1.89 -14.67 -4.10
C PRO A 39 -1.95 -13.81 -2.84
N ALA A 40 -1.45 -12.57 -2.96
CA ALA A 40 -1.42 -11.59 -1.89
C ALA A 40 -2.65 -10.67 -1.97
N LYS A 41 -3.11 -10.15 -0.84
CA LYS A 41 -4.18 -9.14 -0.81
C LYS A 41 -3.56 -7.75 -0.87
N ILE A 42 -4.20 -6.83 -1.58
CA ILE A 42 -3.79 -5.42 -1.62
C ILE A 42 -3.70 -4.80 -0.21
N GLN A 43 -4.54 -5.27 0.72
CA GLN A 43 -4.58 -4.86 2.12
C GLN A 43 -3.26 -5.17 2.86
N ASP A 44 -2.55 -6.22 2.46
CA ASP A 44 -1.30 -6.67 3.09
C ASP A 44 -0.11 -5.77 2.69
N MET A 45 -0.26 -4.94 1.66
CA MET A 45 0.84 -4.11 1.14
C MET A 45 1.29 -3.07 2.16
N ALA A 46 0.35 -2.32 2.73
CA ALA A 46 0.65 -1.26 3.69
C ALA A 46 1.41 -1.79 4.94
N PRO A 47 0.92 -2.80 5.68
CA PRO A 47 1.65 -3.33 6.83
C PRO A 47 3.00 -3.94 6.44
N THR A 48 3.10 -4.56 5.26
CA THR A 48 4.37 -5.13 4.76
C THR A 48 5.41 -4.06 4.45
N ILE A 49 5.00 -2.94 3.84
CA ILE A 49 5.89 -1.82 3.52
C ILE A 49 6.36 -1.14 4.82
N LEU A 50 5.47 -0.89 5.77
CA LEU A 50 5.83 -0.32 7.08
C LEU A 50 6.88 -1.19 7.78
N TYR A 51 6.65 -2.51 7.80
CA TYR A 51 7.60 -3.46 8.36
C TYR A 51 8.95 -3.43 7.65
N ALA A 52 8.98 -3.39 6.31
CA ALA A 52 10.21 -3.29 5.52
C ALA A 52 11.00 -2.00 5.85
N MET A 53 10.30 -0.93 6.19
CA MET A 53 10.88 0.36 6.61
C MET A 53 11.29 0.39 8.09
N GLY A 54 11.06 -0.68 8.86
CA GLY A 54 11.32 -0.72 10.30
C GLY A 54 10.36 0.14 11.13
N LEU A 55 9.24 0.55 10.54
CA LEU A 55 8.19 1.33 11.18
C LEU A 55 7.20 0.42 11.91
N PRO A 56 6.54 0.92 12.97
CA PRO A 56 5.48 0.17 13.62
C PRO A 56 4.24 0.04 12.71
N VAL A 57 3.56 -1.09 12.84
CA VAL A 57 2.32 -1.43 12.14
C VAL A 57 1.14 -1.17 13.08
N PRO A 58 0.16 -0.32 12.72
CA PRO A 58 -1.05 -0.14 13.51
C PRO A 58 -1.81 -1.46 13.73
N ASP A 59 -2.46 -1.57 14.88
CA ASP A 59 -3.24 -2.76 15.26
C ASP A 59 -4.60 -2.86 14.56
N ASP A 60 -5.10 -1.75 14.00
CA ASP A 60 -6.38 -1.65 13.29
C ASP A 60 -6.28 -1.86 11.77
N MET A 61 -5.10 -2.18 11.23
CA MET A 61 -4.97 -2.54 9.82
C MET A 61 -5.61 -3.90 9.52
N ASP A 62 -6.47 -3.94 8.50
CA ASP A 62 -7.11 -5.17 8.02
C ASP A 62 -6.10 -6.21 7.51
N GLY A 63 -5.03 -5.73 6.86
CA GLY A 63 -3.98 -6.58 6.28
C GLY A 63 -2.94 -7.08 7.28
N GLN A 64 -2.16 -8.06 6.86
CA GLN A 64 -1.06 -8.62 7.65
C GLN A 64 0.30 -8.41 6.96
N VAL A 65 1.37 -8.42 7.77
CA VAL A 65 2.73 -8.36 7.24
C VAL A 65 3.03 -9.68 6.52
N MET A 66 3.38 -9.61 5.23
CA MET A 66 3.78 -10.77 4.44
C MET A 66 5.21 -11.19 4.77
N LEU A 67 5.42 -11.81 5.94
CA LEU A 67 6.75 -12.18 6.44
C LEU A 67 7.50 -13.15 5.49
N ASP A 68 6.76 -13.96 4.74
CA ASP A 68 7.32 -14.97 3.85
C ASP A 68 8.15 -14.37 2.70
N ILE A 69 7.97 -13.09 2.37
CA ILE A 69 8.74 -12.41 1.31
C ILE A 69 10.16 -12.06 1.75
N PHE A 70 10.42 -12.00 3.07
CA PHE A 70 11.69 -11.54 3.63
C PHE A 70 12.63 -12.71 3.93
N GLU A 71 13.93 -12.43 3.90
CA GLU A 71 14.96 -13.37 4.33
C GLU A 71 14.79 -13.73 5.82
N PRO A 72 14.95 -15.01 6.21
CA PRO A 72 14.74 -15.45 7.60
C PRO A 72 15.55 -14.64 8.63
N ASP A 73 16.81 -14.35 8.32
CA ASP A 73 17.70 -13.54 9.16
C ASP A 73 17.18 -12.12 9.40
N PHE A 74 16.46 -11.55 8.43
CA PHE A 74 15.86 -10.23 8.57
C PHE A 74 14.65 -10.30 9.50
N VAL A 75 13.81 -11.33 9.33
CA VAL A 75 12.62 -11.54 10.15
C VAL A 75 12.98 -11.76 11.61
N GLU A 76 14.05 -12.51 11.87
CA GLU A 76 14.54 -12.76 13.23
C GLU A 76 15.07 -11.47 13.90
N LYS A 77 15.75 -10.61 13.14
CA LYS A 77 16.34 -9.35 13.65
C LYS A 77 15.32 -8.22 13.78
N SER A 78 14.29 -8.23 12.96
CA SER A 78 13.26 -7.19 12.89
C SER A 78 11.92 -7.76 13.30
N LEU A 79 11.59 -7.68 14.59
CA LEU A 79 10.26 -8.07 15.07
C LEU A 79 9.21 -7.07 14.59
N VAL A 80 8.02 -7.58 14.21
CA VAL A 80 6.88 -6.73 13.86
C VAL A 80 6.46 -5.92 15.08
N LYS A 81 6.77 -4.62 15.07
CA LYS A 81 6.33 -3.69 16.10
C LYS A 81 4.89 -3.34 15.83
N ARG A 82 4.00 -3.55 16.81
CA ARG A 82 2.60 -3.13 16.74
C ARG A 82 2.40 -1.89 17.60
N VAL A 83 1.60 -0.94 17.11
CA VAL A 83 1.19 0.25 17.87
C VAL A 83 -0.32 0.37 17.87
N ASN A 84 -0.86 0.89 18.97
CA ASN A 84 -2.28 1.16 19.03
C ASN A 84 -2.62 2.38 18.18
N SER A 85 -3.58 2.24 17.28
CA SER A 85 -3.95 3.33 16.36
C SER A 85 -4.57 4.53 17.05
N GLU A 86 -5.25 4.34 18.19
CA GLU A 86 -5.85 5.42 18.98
C GLU A 86 -4.78 6.30 19.66
N GLN A 87 -3.58 5.76 19.88
CA GLN A 87 -2.43 6.52 20.38
C GLN A 87 -1.74 7.34 19.30
N TRP A 88 -2.10 7.17 18.03
CA TRP A 88 -1.71 8.08 16.96
C TRP A 88 -2.56 9.36 17.06
N THR A 89 -2.26 10.20 18.05
CA THR A 89 -2.73 11.58 18.03
C THR A 89 -2.10 12.23 16.81
N ALA A 90 -2.91 12.54 15.79
CA ALA A 90 -2.49 13.36 14.67
C ALA A 90 -1.92 14.66 15.23
N THR A 91 -0.59 14.75 15.35
CA THR A 91 0.10 15.93 15.90
C THR A 91 0.00 17.14 14.98
N GLN A 92 -0.65 16.97 13.82
CA GLN A 92 -1.08 18.03 12.93
C GLN A 92 -2.55 17.80 12.58
N SER A 93 -3.46 18.47 13.27
CA SER A 93 -4.76 18.79 12.69
C SER A 93 -4.49 19.60 11.42
N TYR A 94 -4.73 19.01 10.25
CA TYR A 94 -4.76 19.78 9.01
C TYR A 94 -6.04 20.63 9.04
N GLU A 95 -5.95 21.85 9.57
CA GLU A 95 -7.03 22.81 9.48
C GLU A 95 -7.21 23.21 8.01
N LEU A 96 -8.31 22.77 7.41
CA LEU A 96 -8.68 23.19 6.06
C LEU A 96 -8.86 24.70 6.05
N SER A 97 -8.29 25.36 5.04
CA SER A 97 -8.64 26.75 4.79
C SER A 97 -10.13 26.87 4.42
N GLU A 98 -10.72 28.05 4.60
CA GLU A 98 -12.12 28.31 4.19
C GLU A 98 -12.34 27.98 2.71
N ASN A 99 -11.37 28.32 1.85
CA ASN A 99 -11.41 28.05 0.41
C ASN A 99 -11.42 26.54 0.09
N GLU A 100 -10.65 25.74 0.80
CA GLU A 100 -10.65 24.28 0.63
C GLU A 100 -11.96 23.66 1.11
N SER A 101 -12.49 24.16 2.22
CA SER A 101 -13.78 23.74 2.77
C SER A 101 -14.93 24.01 1.79
N ASP A 102 -14.95 25.17 1.15
CA ASP A 102 -16.00 25.53 0.20
C ASP A 102 -15.94 24.71 -1.10
N LYS A 103 -14.73 24.40 -1.59
CA LYS A 103 -14.56 23.48 -2.74
C LYS A 103 -15.06 22.08 -2.43
N ILE A 104 -14.82 21.58 -1.22
CA ILE A 104 -15.33 20.28 -0.78
C ILE A 104 -16.86 20.31 -0.71
N ARG A 105 -17.45 21.35 -0.13
CA ARG A 105 -18.92 21.51 -0.06
C ARG A 105 -19.57 21.53 -1.43
N GLU A 106 -19.02 22.29 -2.38
CA GLU A 106 -19.56 22.33 -3.74
C GLU A 106 -19.48 20.96 -4.43
N LYS A 107 -18.37 20.23 -4.23
CA LYS A 107 -18.24 18.86 -4.74
C LYS A 107 -19.28 17.92 -4.09
N LEU A 108 -19.50 18.02 -2.79
CA LEU A 108 -20.47 17.19 -2.06
C LEU A 108 -21.92 17.48 -2.47
N LYS A 109 -22.28 18.76 -2.69
CA LYS A 109 -23.58 19.14 -3.28
C LYS A 109 -23.76 18.53 -4.66
N GLY A 110 -22.74 18.61 -5.52
CA GLY A 110 -22.77 18.01 -6.86
C GLY A 110 -22.94 16.48 -6.87
N LEU A 111 -22.55 15.82 -5.78
CA LEU A 111 -22.71 14.38 -5.58
C LEU A 111 -24.00 14.01 -4.82
N GLY A 112 -24.79 14.98 -4.36
CA GLY A 112 -26.06 14.77 -3.65
C GLY A 112 -25.93 14.40 -2.16
N TYR A 113 -24.78 14.65 -1.54
CA TYR A 113 -24.55 14.41 -0.11
C TYR A 113 -24.96 15.58 0.79
N MET A 114 -25.51 16.66 0.20
CA MET A 114 -25.99 17.88 0.86
C MET A 114 -27.26 18.39 0.21
#